data_AF-A0A1M6FLG6-F1
#
_entry.id   AF-A0A1M6FLG6-F1
#
_cell.length_a   1.000
_cell.length_b   1.000
_cell.length_c   1.000
_cell.angle_alpha   90.00
_cell.angle_beta   90.00
_cell.angle_gamma   90.00
#
_symmetry.space_group_name_H-M   'P 1'
#
loop_
_entity.id
_entity.type
_entity.pdbx_description
1 polymer ?
#
loop_
_entity_poly.entity_id
_entity_poly.type
_entity_poly.pdbx_seq_one_letter_code
_entity_poly.pdbx_strand_id
1 'polypeptide(L)'
;MKDVLDFLHALDLTNLYRHIGVTLMCWLVMFVSVLIDMWDGVQTARVMKEKVDSKGLRRTFAKAGDYWRMMLFGLMFDTLGLLFTWYVLPYMTMIITVGVLIIEFRSVWEHNKRKRSHAAELPGVIANIVKCASEKDALELIKKIKEVQK
;
A
#
# COMPACT_ATOMS: atom_id res chain seq x y z
N MET A 1 -30.52 -11.25 35.72
CA MET A 1 -29.07 -11.43 35.94
C MET A 1 -28.62 -12.83 35.54
N LYS A 2 -29.36 -13.89 35.90
CA LYS A 2 -29.12 -15.27 35.44
C LYS A 2 -29.25 -15.41 33.91
N ASP A 3 -30.28 -14.84 33.28
CA ASP A 3 -30.44 -14.91 31.81
C ASP A 3 -29.32 -14.21 31.04
N VAL A 4 -28.78 -13.13 31.60
CA VAL A 4 -27.62 -12.41 31.03
C VAL A 4 -26.36 -13.23 31.22
N LEU A 5 -26.21 -13.90 32.37
CA LEU A 5 -25.08 -14.78 32.65
C LEU A 5 -25.12 -16.04 31.77
N ASP A 6 -26.32 -16.60 31.53
CA ASP A 6 -26.55 -17.74 30.64
C ASP A 6 -26.35 -17.35 29.17
N PHE A 7 -26.76 -16.13 28.77
CA PHE A 7 -26.44 -15.56 27.46
C PHE A 7 -24.93 -15.31 27.29
N LEU A 8 -24.24 -14.82 28.33
CA LEU A 8 -22.78 -14.63 28.33
C LEU A 8 -22.03 -15.97 28.35
N HIS A 9 -22.57 -17.02 28.98
CA HIS A 9 -22.04 -18.38 28.90
C HIS A 9 -22.30 -19.03 27.54
N ALA A 10 -23.41 -18.70 26.88
CA ALA A 10 -23.68 -19.09 25.50
C ALA A 10 -22.76 -18.35 24.51
N LEU A 11 -22.30 -17.15 24.87
CA LEU A 11 -21.23 -16.43 24.19
C LEU A 11 -19.89 -17.11 24.50
N ASP A 12 -19.56 -18.16 23.74
CA ASP A 12 -18.31 -18.91 23.89
C ASP A 12 -17.10 -17.94 23.91
N LEU A 13 -16.49 -17.80 25.10
CA LEU A 13 -15.33 -16.94 25.31
C LEU A 13 -14.21 -17.24 24.31
N THR A 14 -14.06 -18.50 23.91
CA THR A 14 -13.08 -18.93 22.90
C THR A 14 -13.37 -18.28 21.55
N ASN A 15 -14.65 -18.22 21.14
CA ASN A 15 -15.08 -17.55 19.92
C ASN A 15 -14.84 -16.04 20.02
N LEU A 16 -15.11 -15.43 21.17
CA LEU A 16 -14.87 -14.00 21.40
C LEU A 16 -13.37 -13.66 21.31
N TYR A 17 -12.49 -14.43 21.98
CA TYR A 17 -11.04 -14.24 21.91
C TYR A 17 -10.52 -14.37 20.47
N ARG A 18 -11.01 -15.36 19.72
CA ARG A 18 -10.64 -15.52 18.31
C ARG A 18 -11.09 -14.32 17.47
N HIS A 19 -12.30 -13.81 17.67
CA HIS A 19 -12.79 -12.64 16.94
C HIS A 19 -11.94 -11.40 17.21
N ILE A 20 -11.68 -11.11 18.48
CA ILE A 20 -10.84 -9.98 18.87
C ILE A 20 -9.43 -10.13 18.27
N GLY A 21 -8.83 -11.32 18.38
CA GLY A 21 -7.50 -11.59 17.85
C GLY A 21 -7.39 -11.39 16.34
N VAL A 22 -8.35 -11.90 15.58
CA VAL A 22 -8.37 -11.75 14.11
C VAL A 22 -8.66 -10.30 13.71
N THR A 23 -9.60 -9.63 14.37
CA THR A 23 -9.88 -8.21 14.11
C THR A 23 -8.64 -7.35 14.33
N LEU A 24 -7.92 -7.53 15.44
CA LEU A 24 -6.67 -6.79 15.70
C LEU A 24 -5.59 -7.08 14.65
N MET A 25 -5.47 -8.34 14.21
CA MET A 25 -4.55 -8.70 13.13
C MET A 25 -4.92 -7.99 11.82
N CYS A 26 -6.21 -7.95 11.45
CA CYS A 26 -6.70 -7.24 10.28
C CYS A 26 -6.39 -5.74 10.35
N TRP A 27 -6.53 -5.11 11.51
CA TRP A 27 -6.22 -3.70 11.72
C TRP A 27 -4.72 -3.43 11.58
N LEU A 28 -3.88 -4.32 12.11
CA LEU A 28 -2.42 -4.25 11.94
C LEU A 28 -2.03 -4.38 10.46
N VAL A 29 -2.60 -5.35 9.75
CA VAL A 29 -2.35 -5.57 8.31
C VAL A 29 -2.77 -4.34 7.50
N MET A 30 -3.94 -3.77 7.78
CA MET A 30 -4.40 -2.53 7.15
C MET A 30 -3.40 -1.38 7.36
N PHE A 31 -2.95 -1.18 8.60
CA PHE A 31 -1.97 -0.14 8.93
C PHE A 31 -0.65 -0.33 8.18
N VAL A 32 -0.12 -1.56 8.17
CA VAL A 32 1.11 -1.90 7.42
C VAL A 32 0.93 -1.67 5.92
N SER A 33 -0.23 -2.02 5.35
CA SER A 33 -0.53 -1.80 3.94
C SER A 33 -0.42 -0.33 3.54
N VAL A 34 -0.99 0.57 4.35
CA VAL A 34 -0.92 2.02 4.10
C VAL A 34 0.52 2.54 4.21
N LEU A 35 1.31 2.01 5.15
CA LEU A 35 2.73 2.37 5.28
C LEU A 35 3.55 1.93 4.07
N ILE A 36 3.28 0.74 3.52
CA ILE A 36 3.93 0.23 2.32
C ILE A 36 3.59 1.13 1.12
N ASP A 37 2.31 1.48 0.92
CA ASP A 37 1.91 2.42 -0.15
C ASP A 37 2.61 3.77 -0.01
N MET A 38 2.64 4.32 1.21
CA MET A 38 3.31 5.60 1.49
C MET A 38 4.81 5.53 1.19
N TRP A 39 5.48 4.49 1.67
CA TRP A 39 6.90 4.28 1.43
C TRP A 39 7.18 4.21 -0.07
N ASP A 40 6.41 3.40 -0.80
CA ASP A 40 6.60 3.19 -2.23
C ASP A 40 6.35 4.48 -3.03
N GLY A 41 5.34 5.27 -2.65
CA GLY A 41 5.10 6.60 -3.21
C GLY A 41 6.28 7.56 -2.99
N VAL A 42 6.86 7.58 -1.78
CA VAL A 42 8.05 8.39 -1.47
C VAL A 42 9.27 7.92 -2.25
N GLN A 43 9.49 6.61 -2.39
CA GLN A 43 10.57 6.09 -3.22
C GLN A 43 10.38 6.45 -4.70
N THR A 44 9.15 6.37 -5.21
CA THR A 44 8.83 6.75 -6.59
C THR A 44 9.16 8.21 -6.85
N ALA A 45 8.73 9.13 -5.98
CA ALA A 45 9.05 10.56 -6.11
C ALA A 45 10.57 10.80 -6.13
N ARG A 46 11.34 10.10 -5.29
CA ARG A 46 12.81 10.20 -5.26
C ARG A 46 13.45 9.73 -6.57
N VAL A 47 13.00 8.60 -7.13
CA VAL A 47 13.53 8.05 -8.40
C VAL A 47 13.23 8.99 -9.57
N MET A 48 12.03 9.58 -9.59
CA MET A 48 11.60 10.52 -10.62
C MET A 48 12.18 11.93 -10.44
N LYS A 49 12.97 12.17 -9.37
CA LYS A 49 13.46 13.50 -8.94
C LYS A 49 12.35 14.54 -8.76
N GLU A 50 11.14 14.09 -8.44
CA GLU A 50 10.01 14.94 -8.11
C GLU A 50 10.08 15.35 -6.63
N LYS A 51 9.53 16.52 -6.28
CA LYS A 51 9.45 16.94 -4.88
C LYS A 51 8.44 16.04 -4.15
N VAL A 52 8.81 15.58 -2.96
CA VAL A 52 7.87 14.87 -2.07
C VAL A 52 6.80 15.87 -1.63
N ASP A 53 5.58 15.70 -2.12
CA ASP A 53 4.49 16.65 -1.87
C ASP A 53 3.83 16.37 -0.50
N SER A 54 3.81 17.39 0.34
CA SER A 54 3.05 17.42 1.61
C SER A 54 1.56 17.10 1.43
N LYS A 55 0.96 17.45 0.28
CA LYS A 55 -0.43 17.10 -0.05
C LYS A 55 -0.60 15.59 -0.28
N GLY A 56 0.42 14.92 -0.82
CA GLY A 56 0.43 13.46 -0.97
C GLY A 56 0.35 12.77 0.38
N LEU A 57 1.15 13.21 1.36
CA LEU A 57 1.10 12.68 2.72
C LEU A 57 -0.26 12.92 3.39
N ARG A 58 -0.84 14.11 3.24
CA ARG A 58 -2.20 14.41 3.76
C ARG A 58 -3.26 13.49 3.13
N ARG A 59 -3.12 13.16 1.85
CA ARG A 59 -4.03 12.22 1.16
C ARG A 59 -3.90 10.81 1.76
N THR A 60 -2.70 10.35 2.08
CA THR A 60 -2.50 9.05 2.77
C THR A 60 -3.15 9.03 4.15
N PHE A 61 -3.03 10.12 4.93
CA PHE A 61 -3.76 10.22 6.20
C PHE A 61 -5.28 10.22 6.02
N ALA A 62 -5.80 10.87 4.98
CA ALA A 62 -7.21 10.83 4.65
C ALA A 62 -7.68 9.40 4.30
N LYS A 63 -6.91 8.68 3.44
CA LYS A 63 -7.15 7.26 3.13
C LYS A 63 -7.16 6.40 4.40
N ALA A 64 -6.16 6.56 5.26
CA ALA A 64 -6.06 5.83 6.52
C ALA A 64 -7.29 6.08 7.40
N GLY A 65 -7.76 7.33 7.45
CA GLY A 65 -8.99 7.71 8.15
C GLY A 65 -10.25 7.09 7.52
N ASP A 66 -10.35 7.03 6.19
CA ASP A 66 -11.44 6.35 5.48
C ASP A 66 -11.46 4.86 5.79
N TYR A 67 -10.31 4.18 5.72
CA TYR A 67 -10.19 2.76 6.03
C TYR A 67 -10.51 2.49 7.48
N TRP A 68 -10.03 3.31 8.42
CA TRP A 68 -10.39 3.20 9.82
C TRP A 68 -11.91 3.23 10.04
N ARG A 69 -12.61 4.18 9.40
CA ARG A 69 -14.08 4.24 9.46
C ARG A 69 -14.73 2.98 8.90
N MET A 70 -14.25 2.45 7.78
CA MET A 70 -14.76 1.19 7.20
C MET A 70 -14.52 0.02 8.16
N MET A 71 -13.34 -0.10 8.74
CA MET A 71 -12.99 -1.15 9.69
C MET A 71 -13.85 -1.10 10.95
N LEU A 72 -14.22 0.09 11.42
CA LEU A 72 -15.18 0.26 12.51
C LEU A 72 -16.58 -0.27 12.15
N PHE A 73 -17.06 0.02 10.94
CA PHE A 73 -18.32 -0.58 10.47
C PHE A 73 -18.21 -2.11 10.39
N GLY A 74 -17.10 -2.65 9.90
CA GLY A 74 -16.80 -4.08 9.92
C GLY A 74 -16.95 -4.66 11.32
N LEU A 75 -16.29 -4.07 12.31
CA LEU A 75 -16.36 -4.47 13.71
C LEU A 75 -17.80 -4.42 14.26
N MET A 76 -18.58 -3.41 13.92
CA MET A 76 -19.99 -3.31 14.34
C MET A 76 -20.82 -4.48 13.79
N PHE A 77 -20.66 -4.82 12.51
CA PHE A 77 -21.34 -5.97 11.92
C PHE A 77 -20.84 -7.29 12.51
N ASP A 78 -19.54 -7.44 12.74
CA ASP A 78 -18.98 -8.65 13.36
C ASP A 78 -19.50 -8.83 14.80
N THR A 79 -19.74 -7.73 15.52
CA THR A 79 -20.35 -7.76 16.86
C THR A 79 -21.80 -8.26 16.81
N LEU A 80 -22.58 -7.84 15.81
CA LEU A 80 -23.91 -8.41 15.56
C LEU A 80 -23.81 -9.88 15.12
N GLY A 81 -22.75 -10.23 14.39
CA GLY A 81 -22.41 -11.57 13.96
C GLY A 81 -22.29 -12.56 15.12
N LEU A 82 -21.72 -12.14 16.26
CA LEU A 82 -21.57 -12.96 17.46
C LEU A 82 -22.90 -13.52 18.03
N LEU A 83 -24.05 -12.95 17.62
CA LEU A 83 -25.37 -13.48 17.98
C LEU A 83 -25.71 -14.79 17.25
N PHE A 84 -24.96 -15.15 16.20
CA PHE A 84 -25.21 -16.32 15.38
C PHE A 84 -24.13 -17.38 15.58
N THR A 85 -24.53 -18.64 15.80
CA THR A 85 -23.63 -19.76 16.09
C THR A 85 -22.72 -20.16 14.91
N TRP A 86 -23.11 -19.83 13.67
CA TRP A 86 -22.29 -20.06 12.48
C TRP A 86 -21.24 -18.96 12.25
N TYR A 87 -21.28 -17.88 13.04
CA TYR A 87 -20.40 -16.73 12.89
C TYR A 87 -19.11 -16.95 13.69
N VAL A 88 -18.21 -17.74 13.10
CA VAL A 88 -16.99 -18.25 13.77
C VAL A 88 -15.84 -17.23 13.69
N LEU A 89 -15.85 -16.33 12.71
CA LEU A 89 -14.79 -15.33 12.48
C LEU A 89 -15.39 -13.96 12.14
N PRO A 90 -14.63 -12.86 12.32
CA PRO A 90 -15.07 -11.51 11.97
C PRO A 90 -15.03 -11.31 10.44
N TYR A 91 -15.99 -11.93 9.74
CA TYR A 91 -16.03 -11.99 8.28
C TYR A 91 -16.10 -10.62 7.64
N MET A 92 -16.82 -9.67 8.23
CA MET A 92 -16.97 -8.33 7.66
C MET A 92 -15.67 -7.56 7.71
N THR A 93 -14.99 -7.57 8.86
CA THR A 93 -13.65 -6.99 8.99
C THR A 93 -12.65 -7.62 8.02
N MET A 94 -12.68 -8.95 7.84
CA MET A 94 -11.80 -9.63 6.89
C MET A 94 -12.04 -9.17 5.44
N ILE A 95 -13.30 -9.10 5.00
CA ILE A 95 -13.65 -8.67 3.64
C ILE A 95 -13.17 -7.24 3.38
N ILE A 96 -13.40 -6.33 4.33
CA ILE A 96 -12.94 -4.94 4.23
C ILE A 96 -11.41 -4.90 4.14
N THR A 97 -10.72 -5.67 4.97
CA THR A 97 -9.24 -5.74 4.96
C THR A 97 -8.73 -6.19 3.59
N VAL A 98 -9.30 -7.25 3.02
CA VAL A 98 -8.94 -7.72 1.67
C VAL A 98 -9.20 -6.64 0.63
N GLY A 99 -10.32 -5.93 0.71
CA GLY A 99 -10.63 -4.80 -0.17
C GLY A 99 -9.56 -3.71 -0.11
N VAL A 100 -9.15 -3.31 1.09
CA VAL A 100 -8.08 -2.31 1.29
C VAL A 100 -6.74 -2.80 0.72
N LEU A 101 -6.37 -4.05 0.97
CA LEU A 101 -5.14 -4.63 0.43
C LEU A 101 -5.11 -4.61 -1.09
N ILE A 102 -6.23 -4.93 -1.76
CA ILE A 102 -6.32 -4.89 -3.22
C ILE A 102 -6.14 -3.45 -3.74
N ILE A 103 -6.74 -2.47 -3.08
CA ILE A 103 -6.63 -1.05 -3.47
C ILE A 103 -5.18 -0.58 -3.37
N GLU A 104 -4.53 -0.80 -2.24
CA GLU A 104 -3.15 -0.34 -2.04
C GLU A 104 -2.14 -1.15 -2.84
N PHE A 105 -2.37 -2.45 -3.05
CA PHE A 105 -1.54 -3.25 -3.95
C PHE A 105 -1.57 -2.71 -5.39
N ARG A 106 -2.75 -2.29 -5.89
CA ARG A 106 -2.86 -1.64 -7.20
C ARG A 106 -2.08 -0.33 -7.26
N SER A 107 -2.10 0.47 -6.19
CA SER A 107 -1.34 1.72 -6.08
C SER A 107 0.17 1.48 -6.22
N VAL A 108 0.71 0.50 -5.47
CA VAL A 108 2.12 0.08 -5.57
C VAL A 108 2.49 -0.42 -6.97
N TRP A 109 1.59 -1.17 -7.62
CA TRP A 109 1.81 -1.61 -8.99
C TRP A 109 1.93 -0.44 -9.98
N GLU A 110 1.08 0.58 -9.83
CA GLU A 110 1.11 1.78 -10.68
C GLU A 110 2.44 2.54 -10.52
N HIS A 111 2.90 2.73 -9.28
CA HIS A 111 4.19 3.33 -8.98
C HIS A 111 5.35 2.57 -9.63
N ASN A 112 5.37 1.23 -9.50
CA ASN A 112 6.40 0.41 -10.12
C ASN A 112 6.39 0.48 -11.65
N LYS A 113 5.20 0.57 -12.27
CA LYS A 113 5.08 0.79 -13.72
C LYS A 113 5.69 2.12 -14.13
N ARG A 114 5.46 3.21 -13.38
CA ARG A 114 6.05 4.54 -13.64
C ARG A 114 7.58 4.53 -13.54
N LYS A 115 8.15 3.84 -12.54
CA LYS A 115 9.61 3.69 -12.41
C LYS A 115 10.22 2.99 -13.63
N ARG A 116 9.57 1.93 -14.14
CA ARG A 116 10.04 1.18 -15.32
C ARG A 116 9.97 1.99 -16.61
N SER A 117 8.87 2.71 -16.85
CA SER A 117 8.74 3.56 -18.05
C SER A 117 9.78 4.67 -18.05
N HIS A 118 10.01 5.32 -16.90
CA HIS A 118 11.00 6.39 -16.81
C HIS A 118 12.42 5.89 -17.06
N ALA A 119 12.80 4.74 -16.48
CA ALA A 119 14.12 4.16 -16.72
C ALA A 119 14.35 3.76 -18.19
N ALA A 120 13.31 3.36 -18.92
CA ALA A 120 13.40 3.00 -20.33
C ALA A 120 13.56 4.21 -21.28
N GLU A 121 13.07 5.39 -20.88
CA GLU A 121 13.14 6.61 -21.69
C GLU A 121 14.47 7.36 -21.57
N LEU A 122 15.18 7.22 -20.43
CA LEU A 122 16.44 7.92 -20.17
C LEU A 122 17.55 7.68 -21.24
N PRO A 123 17.82 6.43 -21.69
CA PRO A 123 18.85 6.19 -22.70
C PRO A 123 18.55 6.87 -24.05
N GLY A 124 17.28 6.90 -24.45
CA GLY A 124 16.83 7.52 -25.70
C GLY A 124 16.94 9.05 -25.66
N VAL A 125 16.58 9.67 -24.52
CA VAL A 125 16.72 11.11 -24.32
C VAL A 125 18.20 11.52 -24.31
N ILE A 126 19.07 10.76 -23.63
CA ILE A 126 20.52 11.01 -23.62
C ILE A 126 21.11 10.87 -25.03
N ALA A 127 20.74 9.81 -25.77
CA ALA A 127 21.19 9.60 -27.14
C ALA A 127 20.75 10.74 -28.07
N ASN A 128 19.53 11.24 -27.93
CA ASN A 128 19.03 12.37 -28.71
C ASN A 128 19.72 13.69 -28.35
N ILE A 129 19.99 13.95 -27.06
CA ILE A 129 20.76 15.13 -26.63
C ILE A 129 22.18 15.09 -27.21
N VAL A 130 22.87 13.95 -27.13
CA VAL A 130 24.22 13.78 -27.68
C VAL A 130 24.21 13.96 -29.21
N LYS A 131 23.19 13.41 -29.89
CA LYS A 131 23.01 13.55 -31.34
C LYS A 131 22.72 14.99 -31.75
N CYS A 132 21.94 15.74 -30.96
CA CYS A 132 21.64 17.15 -31.21
C CYS A 132 22.78 18.11 -30.81
N ALA A 133 23.59 17.77 -29.79
CA ALA A 133 24.68 18.61 -29.30
C ALA A 133 25.81 18.76 -30.33
N SER A 134 26.27 17.64 -30.92
CA SER A 134 26.81 17.54 -32.28
C SER A 134 27.34 16.11 -32.51
N GLU A 135 27.19 15.57 -33.72
CA GLU A 135 27.82 14.28 -34.09
C GLU A 135 29.35 14.30 -33.85
N LYS A 136 29.98 15.48 -33.91
CA LYS A 136 31.42 15.67 -33.68
C LYS A 136 31.81 15.53 -32.20
N ASP A 137 31.04 16.10 -31.28
CA ASP A 137 31.33 16.05 -29.83
C ASP A 137 31.12 14.64 -29.27
N ALA A 138 30.13 13.92 -29.79
CA ALA A 138 29.88 12.52 -29.47
C ALA A 138 31.07 11.61 -29.88
N LEU A 139 31.61 11.83 -31.09
CA LEU A 139 32.76 11.09 -31.62
C LEU A 139 34.06 11.42 -30.88
N GLU A 140 34.24 12.66 -30.43
CA GLU A 140 35.40 13.06 -29.61
C GLU A 140 35.38 12.43 -28.22
N LEU A 141 34.22 12.37 -27.57
CA LEU A 141 34.05 11.71 -26.27
C LEU A 141 34.31 10.20 -26.35
N ILE A 142 33.83 9.53 -27.39
CA ILE A 142 34.08 8.09 -27.59
C ILE A 142 35.58 7.83 -27.81
N LYS A 143 36.29 8.70 -28.55
CA LYS A 143 37.75 8.60 -28.71
C LYS A 143 38.49 8.78 -27.39
N LYS A 144 38.13 9.79 -26.59
CA LYS A 144 38.74 10.03 -25.28
C LYS A 144 38.54 8.86 -24.31
N ILE A 145 37.36 8.24 -24.29
CA ILE A 145 37.09 7.06 -23.46
C ILE A 145 37.97 5.88 -23.89
N LYS A 146 38.17 5.70 -25.20
CA LYS A 146 38.98 4.60 -25.75
C LYS A 146 40.48 4.76 -25.50
N GLU A 147 40.97 6.00 -25.38
CA GLU A 147 42.36 6.30 -25.01
C GLU A 147 42.63 6.10 -23.51
N VAL A 148 41.65 6.36 -22.65
CA VAL A 148 41.78 6.18 -21.18
C VAL A 148 41.72 4.69 -20.78
N GLN A 149 41.14 3.83 -21.61
CA GLN A 149 41.10 2.37 -21.39
C GLN A 149 42.33 1.61 -21.92
N LYS A 150 43.35 2.30 -22.45
CA LYS A 150 44.59 1.71 -22.93
C LYS A 150 45.73 1.94 -21.94
#